data_AF-A0A523JGA7-F1
#
_entry.id   AF-A0A523JGA7-F1
#
_cell.length_a   1.000
_cell.length_b   1.000
_cell.length_c   1.000
_cell.angle_alpha   90.00
_cell.angle_beta   90.00
_cell.angle_gamma   90.00
#
_symmetry.space_group_name_H-M   'P 1'
#
loop_
_entity.id
_entity.type
_entity.pdbx_description
1 polymer ?
#
loop_
_entity_poly.entity_id
_entity_poly.type
_entity_poly.pdbx_seq_one_letter_code
_entity_poly.pdbx_strand_id
1 'polypeptide(L)'
;MKYLIILFLFISSVHAEEFFWNEINDPAGLVIGYNDHFNQLPLKGKIGIEPWSGDYWATAYGGVSNRWYNQQGNGNYGYKLLNESNASNFPSENLSPTEKFDLFMGDFNWQMTKWERNRTGIMKVVKGNPEYVPGHKIPTWFGLCHNWAPATIMFDNPKPITLKGKKGHTIKFGSADIKALILMHMQYKSFLDKYYRRYRGKEFFLGGRCELDLKDMYKKFQNGEITKEEYNKGIDMAECKDTNAGSFHIAIANLVGVKKQSFVLDVDRGSEVWNQAIYSYESQVLGNRNITTAGESQRGATTAVRIKTQMTYIVETHKVWDREKNTTGFKTKHYEYELFLTPENNIVGGKWISWDRPDFLWMNERPYFAQGLNDVGTLYYHATGQRVDGKRKSKAELRALFTKTINDVRKMQRVIGKWKDATKDYVRDREKERRKYNRMLKSKFKLVANAISPLAWIRQMDKEYPTPGVRPTPPRPGPRPMRPTDQIVDVRPLQPRDISSRQDCWRYTKQQRSKDMDFYMQKYQRRVGRCHSGEVAVGPCISKHQGWWNKQQRKLRKKYKKLMEACRQYADMR
;
A
#
# COMPACT_ATOMS: atom_id res chain seq x y z
N MET A 1 -49.32 2.14 -35.12
CA MET A 1 -47.94 1.90 -35.61
C MET A 1 -47.09 3.15 -35.43
N LYS A 2 -46.36 3.31 -34.31
CA LYS A 2 -45.22 4.27 -34.18
C LYS A 2 -44.48 4.26 -32.82
N TYR A 3 -44.69 3.27 -31.94
CA TYR A 3 -44.01 3.20 -30.64
C TYR A 3 -43.54 1.77 -30.31
N LEU A 4 -42.70 1.18 -31.15
CA LEU A 4 -42.15 -0.16 -30.90
C LEU A 4 -40.73 -0.38 -31.45
N ILE A 5 -39.93 0.69 -31.52
CA ILE A 5 -38.52 0.61 -31.97
C ILE A 5 -37.62 1.50 -31.09
N ILE A 6 -37.71 1.40 -29.75
CA ILE A 6 -36.68 1.95 -28.83
C ILE A 6 -36.52 1.02 -27.60
N LEU A 7 -36.53 -0.29 -27.80
CA LEU A 7 -36.23 -1.25 -26.72
C LEU A 7 -35.37 -2.44 -27.18
N PHE A 8 -34.59 -2.27 -28.25
CA PHE A 8 -33.71 -3.32 -28.78
C PHE A 8 -32.26 -2.86 -29.03
N LEU A 9 -31.86 -1.69 -28.50
CA LEU A 9 -30.48 -1.16 -28.60
C LEU A 9 -29.76 -1.02 -27.25
N PHE A 10 -30.26 -1.65 -26.19
CA PHE A 10 -29.66 -1.57 -24.85
C PHE A 10 -29.40 -2.95 -24.19
N ILE A 11 -29.25 -4.03 -24.97
CA ILE A 11 -28.96 -5.38 -24.43
C ILE A 11 -27.62 -5.97 -24.93
N SER A 12 -26.89 -5.31 -25.83
CA SER A 12 -25.61 -5.85 -26.35
C SER A 12 -24.34 -5.36 -25.64
N SER A 13 -24.43 -4.61 -24.54
CA SER A 13 -23.25 -3.97 -23.92
C SER A 13 -22.73 -4.62 -22.64
N VAL A 14 -23.30 -5.71 -22.14
CA VAL A 14 -23.03 -6.19 -20.75
C VAL A 14 -21.95 -7.28 -20.67
N HIS A 15 -21.37 -7.76 -21.78
CA HIS A 15 -20.39 -8.86 -21.75
C HIS A 15 -19.01 -8.50 -22.32
N ALA A 16 -18.69 -7.20 -22.42
CA ALA A 16 -17.47 -6.76 -23.09
C ALA A 16 -16.39 -6.18 -22.15
N GLU A 17 -16.54 -6.22 -20.82
CA GLU A 17 -15.43 -5.88 -19.94
C GLU A 17 -14.68 -7.16 -19.53
N GLU A 18 -13.34 -7.10 -19.45
CA GLU A 18 -12.48 -7.87 -18.53
C GLU A 18 -11.20 -8.47 -19.13
N PHE A 19 -10.96 -8.33 -20.44
CA PHE A 19 -9.64 -8.64 -21.01
C PHE A 19 -8.57 -7.59 -20.70
N PHE A 20 -8.99 -6.41 -20.25
CA PHE A 20 -8.14 -5.30 -19.84
C PHE A 20 -8.18 -5.15 -18.33
N TRP A 21 -7.07 -4.70 -17.74
CA TRP A 21 -7.06 -4.45 -16.32
C TRP A 21 -7.94 -3.25 -15.93
N ASN A 22 -8.72 -3.46 -14.88
CA ASN A 22 -9.42 -2.43 -14.10
C ASN A 22 -8.45 -1.75 -13.11
N GLU A 23 -8.97 -0.87 -12.23
CA GLU A 23 -8.13 -0.15 -11.26
C GLU A 23 -7.36 -1.07 -10.31
N ILE A 24 -7.97 -2.19 -9.88
CA ILE A 24 -7.37 -3.17 -8.98
C ILE A 24 -6.26 -3.98 -9.67
N ASN A 25 -6.42 -4.20 -10.98
CA ASN A 25 -5.44 -4.90 -11.81
C ASN A 25 -4.45 -3.97 -12.52
N ASP A 26 -4.45 -2.66 -12.26
CA ASP A 26 -3.47 -1.76 -12.88
C ASP A 26 -2.07 -2.11 -12.38
N PRO A 27 -1.11 -2.45 -13.26
CA PRO A 27 0.26 -2.77 -12.84
C PRO A 27 0.92 -1.64 -12.02
N ALA A 28 0.41 -0.40 -12.09
CA ALA A 28 0.88 0.73 -11.29
C ALA A 28 0.66 0.54 -9.77
N GLY A 29 -0.30 -0.31 -9.39
CA GLY A 29 -0.56 -0.69 -7.99
C GLY A 29 0.62 -1.42 -7.35
N LEU A 30 1.37 -2.18 -8.17
CA LEU A 30 2.56 -2.92 -7.74
C LEU A 30 3.87 -2.26 -8.20
N VAL A 31 3.92 -1.77 -9.43
CA VAL A 31 5.13 -1.30 -10.10
C VAL A 31 4.96 0.15 -10.57
N ILE A 32 5.47 1.12 -9.81
CA ILE A 32 5.40 2.53 -10.27
C ILE A 32 6.31 2.74 -11.50
N GLY A 33 5.72 3.25 -12.59
CA GLY A 33 6.44 3.60 -13.82
C GLY A 33 6.98 2.37 -14.56
N TYR A 34 6.17 1.31 -14.64
CA TYR A 34 6.49 0.11 -15.41
C TYR A 34 6.66 0.41 -16.91
N ASN A 35 7.44 -0.43 -17.58
CA ASN A 35 7.45 -0.56 -19.03
C ASN A 35 6.38 -1.59 -19.44
N ASP A 36 5.56 -1.25 -20.43
CA ASP A 36 4.52 -2.10 -21.02
C ASP A 36 4.78 -2.43 -22.49
N HIS A 37 5.87 -1.93 -23.08
CA HIS A 37 6.28 -2.30 -24.43
C HIS A 37 6.82 -3.74 -24.45
N PHE A 38 6.06 -4.66 -25.04
CA PHE A 38 6.35 -6.10 -25.02
C PHE A 38 7.78 -6.43 -25.49
N ASN A 39 8.22 -5.85 -26.60
CA ASN A 39 9.55 -6.11 -27.17
C ASN A 39 10.72 -5.57 -26.33
N GLN A 40 10.44 -4.71 -25.35
CA GLN A 40 11.45 -4.16 -24.44
C GLN A 40 11.47 -4.91 -23.09
N LEU A 41 10.51 -5.81 -22.86
CA LEU A 41 10.43 -6.57 -21.63
C LEU A 41 11.27 -7.84 -21.72
N PRO A 42 12.11 -8.12 -20.71
CA PRO A 42 12.87 -9.36 -20.69
C PRO A 42 11.92 -10.55 -20.54
N LEU A 43 12.17 -11.60 -21.32
CA LEU A 43 11.43 -12.86 -21.22
C LEU A 43 11.99 -13.76 -20.10
N LYS A 44 13.07 -13.38 -19.43
CA LYS A 44 13.60 -14.13 -18.29
C LYS A 44 14.20 -13.22 -17.24
N GLY A 45 14.08 -13.62 -16.00
CA GLY A 45 14.60 -12.88 -14.86
C GLY A 45 14.88 -13.79 -13.70
N LYS A 46 15.88 -13.42 -12.90
CA LYS A 46 16.25 -14.08 -11.65
C LYS A 46 16.72 -13.00 -10.69
N ILE A 47 16.25 -13.03 -9.45
CA ILE A 47 16.67 -12.07 -8.44
C ILE A 47 18.09 -12.39 -7.94
N GLY A 48 18.82 -11.36 -7.50
CA GLY A 48 20.23 -11.49 -7.13
C GLY A 48 20.49 -12.19 -5.79
N ILE A 49 19.59 -12.03 -4.83
CA ILE A 49 19.65 -12.70 -3.52
C ILE A 49 18.52 -13.70 -3.47
N GLU A 50 18.88 -14.96 -3.28
CA GLU A 50 17.92 -16.05 -3.17
C GLU A 50 17.12 -15.95 -1.86
N PRO A 51 15.77 -15.93 -1.90
CA PRO A 51 14.97 -15.91 -0.70
C PRO A 51 15.16 -17.25 0.00
N TRP A 52 15.32 -17.23 1.32
CA TRP A 52 15.46 -18.47 2.08
C TRP A 52 14.11 -19.14 2.29
N SER A 53 14.09 -20.47 2.34
CA SER A 53 12.89 -21.22 2.74
C SER A 53 12.78 -21.36 4.26
N GLY A 54 11.60 -21.79 4.71
CA GLY A 54 11.32 -22.05 6.12
C GLY A 54 9.86 -22.43 6.30
N ASP A 55 9.41 -22.48 7.55
CA ASP A 55 8.04 -22.85 7.88
C ASP A 55 7.16 -21.60 8.07
N TYR A 56 5.89 -21.70 7.70
CA TYR A 56 4.88 -20.66 7.89
C TYR A 56 4.33 -20.58 9.33
N TRP A 57 4.82 -21.42 10.25
CA TRP A 57 4.43 -21.50 11.66
C TRP A 57 2.92 -21.62 11.83
N ALA A 58 2.39 -22.77 11.40
CA ALA A 58 0.96 -23.05 11.43
C ALA A 58 0.36 -22.81 12.82
N THR A 59 -0.79 -22.12 12.82
CA THR A 59 -1.59 -21.79 13.98
C THR A 59 -2.09 -23.05 14.67
N ALA A 60 -2.46 -24.07 13.89
CA ALA A 60 -2.91 -25.37 14.38
C ALA A 60 -1.86 -26.12 15.23
N TYR A 61 -0.58 -25.72 15.15
CA TYR A 61 0.51 -26.29 15.93
C TYR A 61 1.10 -25.31 16.96
N GLY A 62 0.38 -24.22 17.28
CA GLY A 62 0.78 -23.24 18.28
C GLY A 62 1.63 -22.09 17.73
N GLY A 63 1.76 -21.98 16.41
CA GLY A 63 2.57 -20.95 15.78
C GLY A 63 3.98 -20.92 16.36
N VAL A 64 4.50 -19.73 16.64
CA VAL A 64 5.89 -19.53 17.10
C VAL A 64 6.09 -19.95 18.57
N SER A 65 5.02 -20.30 19.28
CA SER A 65 5.09 -20.90 20.62
C SER A 65 5.29 -22.42 20.60
N ASN A 66 5.45 -23.02 19.41
CA ASN A 66 5.74 -24.44 19.25
C ASN A 66 7.20 -24.78 19.64
N ARG A 67 7.37 -25.77 20.52
CA ARG A 67 8.66 -26.41 20.83
C ARG A 67 8.99 -27.41 19.71
N TRP A 68 9.80 -26.97 18.75
CA TRP A 68 9.97 -27.67 17.48
C TRP A 68 11.19 -28.59 17.40
N TYR A 69 12.22 -28.39 18.23
CA TYR A 69 13.54 -28.98 18.03
C TYR A 69 13.65 -30.44 18.51
N ASN A 70 13.33 -30.72 19.77
CA ASN A 70 13.40 -32.08 20.34
C ASN A 70 12.00 -32.62 20.60
N GLN A 71 11.61 -33.62 19.81
CA GLN A 71 10.25 -34.16 19.76
C GLN A 71 10.11 -35.36 20.69
N GLN A 72 9.25 -35.26 21.70
CA GLN A 72 8.63 -36.43 22.36
C GLN A 72 7.18 -36.09 22.74
N GLY A 73 6.21 -36.67 22.00
CA GLY A 73 4.78 -36.70 22.36
C GLY A 73 3.93 -35.46 22.02
N ASN A 74 2.66 -35.46 22.48
CA ASN A 74 1.62 -34.44 22.26
C ASN A 74 1.91 -33.06 22.95
N GLY A 75 3.16 -32.78 23.32
CA GLY A 75 3.57 -31.69 24.23
C GLY A 75 4.12 -30.42 23.57
N ASN A 76 4.14 -30.33 22.24
CA ASN A 76 4.90 -29.27 21.55
C ASN A 76 4.26 -27.86 21.65
N TYR A 77 2.98 -27.77 22.01
CA TYR A 77 2.27 -26.51 22.23
C TYR A 77 1.43 -26.49 23.51
N GLY A 78 1.01 -27.66 24.01
CA GLY A 78 0.23 -27.81 25.25
C GLY A 78 1.04 -27.81 26.54
N TYR A 79 2.34 -27.49 26.50
CA TYR A 79 3.22 -27.49 27.67
C TYR A 79 2.86 -26.40 28.69
N LYS A 80 3.11 -26.69 29.97
CA LYS A 80 3.04 -25.69 31.04
C LYS A 80 4.27 -24.79 30.99
N LEU A 81 4.06 -23.48 31.19
CA LEU A 81 5.15 -22.51 31.28
C LEU A 81 5.95 -22.75 32.56
N LEU A 82 7.28 -22.66 32.45
CA LEU A 82 8.18 -22.93 33.56
C LEU A 82 8.21 -21.75 34.54
N ASN A 83 8.43 -22.01 35.82
CA ASN A 83 8.79 -20.96 36.77
C ASN A 83 10.27 -20.56 36.57
N GLU A 84 10.72 -19.48 37.21
CA GLU A 84 12.09 -18.94 37.03
C GLU A 84 13.19 -19.96 37.32
N SER A 85 13.09 -20.70 38.43
CA SER A 85 14.08 -21.72 38.83
C SER A 85 14.18 -22.84 37.79
N ASN A 86 13.04 -23.38 37.35
CA ASN A 86 13.02 -24.47 36.36
C ASN A 86 13.46 -23.99 34.99
N ALA A 87 13.06 -22.78 34.58
CA ALA A 87 13.41 -22.24 33.27
C ALA A 87 14.91 -21.95 33.14
N SER A 88 15.55 -21.53 34.24
CA SER A 88 16.99 -21.29 34.30
C SER A 88 17.83 -22.54 34.05
N ASN A 89 17.32 -23.71 34.44
CA ASN A 89 17.98 -25.00 34.30
C ASN A 89 17.48 -25.82 33.09
N PHE A 90 16.46 -25.34 32.39
CA PHE A 90 15.86 -26.07 31.28
C PHE A 90 16.73 -25.95 30.02
N PRO A 91 16.98 -27.04 29.28
CA PRO A 91 17.72 -26.98 28.03
C PRO A 91 17.06 -26.02 27.03
N SER A 92 17.71 -24.88 26.78
CA SER A 92 17.14 -23.79 25.97
C SER A 92 16.78 -24.22 24.54
N GLU A 93 17.47 -25.23 24.01
CA GLU A 93 17.24 -25.85 22.72
C GLU A 93 15.82 -26.40 22.59
N ASN A 94 15.25 -26.89 23.69
CA ASN A 94 13.94 -27.54 23.78
C ASN A 94 12.79 -26.56 24.03
N LEU A 95 13.10 -25.28 24.20
CA LEU A 95 12.09 -24.22 24.34
C LEU A 95 11.58 -23.77 22.98
N SER A 96 10.39 -23.21 22.94
CA SER A 96 9.86 -22.57 21.73
C SER A 96 10.59 -21.25 21.44
N PRO A 97 10.56 -20.75 20.19
CA PRO A 97 11.20 -19.49 19.87
C PRO A 97 10.73 -18.33 20.77
N THR A 98 9.43 -18.26 21.11
CA THR A 98 8.92 -17.24 22.04
C THR A 98 9.44 -17.43 23.46
N GLU A 99 9.53 -18.66 23.97
CA GLU A 99 10.09 -18.92 25.30
C GLU A 99 11.57 -18.56 25.37
N LYS A 100 12.35 -18.89 24.34
CA LYS A 100 13.76 -18.49 24.25
C LYS A 100 13.90 -16.96 24.25
N PHE A 101 13.01 -16.25 23.56
CA PHE A 101 13.00 -14.79 23.56
C PHE A 101 12.62 -14.21 24.92
N ASP A 102 11.57 -14.72 25.56
CA ASP A 102 11.15 -14.31 26.91
C ASP A 102 12.32 -14.51 27.91
N LEU A 103 12.99 -15.66 27.89
CA LEU A 103 14.19 -15.90 28.71
C LEU A 103 15.36 -14.97 28.37
N PHE A 104 15.58 -14.70 27.09
CA PHE A 104 16.62 -13.76 26.66
C PHE A 104 16.37 -12.36 27.21
N MET A 105 15.11 -11.98 27.31
CA MET A 105 14.66 -10.73 27.90
C MET A 105 14.63 -10.74 29.43
N GLY A 106 14.81 -11.90 30.06
CA GLY A 106 14.64 -12.07 31.51
C GLY A 106 13.18 -11.93 31.95
N ASP A 107 12.23 -12.22 31.05
CA ASP A 107 10.80 -12.17 31.30
C ASP A 107 10.24 -13.54 31.66
N PHE A 108 10.16 -13.82 32.96
CA PHE A 108 9.53 -15.04 33.48
C PHE A 108 8.00 -14.94 33.58
N ASN A 109 7.40 -13.81 33.18
CA ASN A 109 5.96 -13.73 32.96
C ASN A 109 5.54 -14.27 31.59
N TRP A 110 6.51 -14.60 30.71
CA TRP A 110 6.29 -15.23 29.41
C TRP A 110 5.36 -14.40 28.51
N GLN A 111 5.56 -13.08 28.45
CA GLN A 111 4.63 -12.18 27.77
C GLN A 111 4.54 -12.50 26.28
N MET A 112 5.67 -12.77 25.60
CA MET A 112 5.67 -13.08 24.18
C MET A 112 5.02 -14.43 23.90
N THR A 113 5.32 -15.43 24.73
CA THR A 113 4.74 -16.78 24.59
C THR A 113 3.23 -16.76 24.84
N LYS A 114 2.76 -16.05 25.86
CA LYS A 114 1.32 -15.87 26.13
C LYS A 114 0.63 -15.10 25.02
N TRP A 115 1.27 -14.05 24.49
CA TRP A 115 0.74 -13.29 23.36
C TRP A 115 0.54 -14.19 22.13
N GLU A 116 1.51 -15.04 21.82
CA GLU A 116 1.42 -15.95 20.68
C GLU A 116 0.35 -17.04 20.88
N ARG A 117 0.25 -17.60 22.07
CA ARG A 117 -0.81 -18.57 22.41
C ARG A 117 -2.20 -17.94 22.31
N ASN A 118 -2.36 -16.70 22.74
CA ASN A 118 -3.62 -15.95 22.61
C ASN A 118 -3.92 -15.62 21.13
N ARG A 119 -2.93 -15.16 20.36
CA ARG A 119 -3.08 -14.89 18.92
C ARG A 119 -3.54 -16.14 18.16
N THR A 120 -2.95 -17.28 18.48
CA THR A 120 -3.25 -18.56 17.81
C THR A 120 -4.52 -19.22 18.34
N GLY A 121 -4.95 -18.91 19.57
CA GLY A 121 -6.02 -19.62 20.25
C GLY A 121 -5.69 -21.09 20.54
N ILE A 122 -4.41 -21.48 20.48
CA ILE A 122 -4.00 -22.88 20.53
C ILE A 122 -4.40 -23.59 21.83
N MET A 123 -4.53 -22.86 22.94
CA MET A 123 -4.93 -23.47 24.21
C MET A 123 -6.36 -24.03 24.18
N LYS A 124 -7.20 -23.56 23.26
CA LYS A 124 -8.57 -24.08 23.05
C LYS A 124 -8.62 -25.52 22.57
N VAL A 125 -7.54 -26.04 21.98
CA VAL A 125 -7.45 -27.44 21.52
C VAL A 125 -6.74 -28.36 22.52
N VAL A 126 -6.17 -27.83 23.59
CA VAL A 126 -5.39 -28.60 24.58
C VAL A 126 -6.32 -29.13 25.67
N LYS A 127 -6.64 -30.43 25.62
CA LYS A 127 -7.46 -31.08 26.66
C LYS A 127 -6.87 -30.86 28.05
N GLY A 128 -7.73 -30.52 29.02
CA GLY A 128 -7.33 -30.22 30.40
C GLY A 128 -6.80 -28.81 30.62
N ASN A 129 -6.71 -27.97 29.58
CA ASN A 129 -6.48 -26.54 29.76
C ASN A 129 -7.79 -25.80 30.11
N PRO A 130 -7.76 -24.75 30.96
CA PRO A 130 -8.95 -23.96 31.28
C PRO A 130 -9.64 -23.31 30.07
N GLU A 131 -8.90 -23.04 28.99
CA GLU A 131 -9.45 -22.46 27.76
C GLU A 131 -9.98 -23.52 26.77
N TYR A 132 -9.89 -24.80 27.10
CA TYR A 132 -10.27 -25.89 26.20
C TYR A 132 -11.74 -25.80 25.77
N VAL A 133 -11.99 -25.89 24.46
CA VAL A 133 -13.33 -25.90 23.88
C VAL A 133 -13.54 -27.21 23.12
N PRO A 134 -14.42 -28.11 23.60
CA PRO A 134 -14.72 -29.37 22.90
C PRO A 134 -15.12 -29.13 21.45
N GLY A 135 -14.53 -29.88 20.53
CA GLY A 135 -14.82 -29.79 19.08
C GLY A 135 -14.20 -28.59 18.37
N HIS A 136 -13.51 -27.69 19.06
CA HIS A 136 -12.80 -26.58 18.42
C HIS A 136 -11.68 -27.11 17.52
N LYS A 137 -11.67 -26.65 16.26
CA LYS A 137 -10.64 -26.98 15.27
C LYS A 137 -10.02 -25.69 14.74
N ILE A 138 -8.70 -25.68 14.62
CA ILE A 138 -7.96 -24.61 13.97
C ILE A 138 -7.59 -25.11 12.57
N PRO A 139 -7.99 -24.42 11.49
CA PRO A 139 -7.60 -24.79 10.13
C PRO A 139 -6.08 -24.90 10.01
N THR A 140 -5.59 -25.97 9.37
CA THR A 140 -4.15 -26.25 9.29
C THR A 140 -3.42 -25.22 8.44
N TRP A 141 -4.06 -24.68 7.40
CA TRP A 141 -3.47 -23.65 6.53
C TRP A 141 -3.29 -22.28 7.21
N PHE A 142 -3.98 -22.03 8.33
CA PHE A 142 -3.79 -20.78 9.07
C PHE A 142 -2.37 -20.70 9.63
N GLY A 143 -1.66 -19.62 9.36
CA GLY A 143 -0.33 -19.39 9.94
C GLY A 143 0.18 -17.98 9.67
N LEU A 144 1.49 -17.88 9.47
CA LEU A 144 2.23 -16.65 9.24
C LEU A 144 2.82 -16.61 7.82
N CYS A 145 2.23 -17.30 6.83
CA CYS A 145 2.72 -17.29 5.44
C CYS A 145 2.85 -15.86 4.88
N HIS A 146 1.90 -14.97 5.22
CA HIS A 146 1.91 -13.55 4.86
C HIS A 146 3.07 -12.76 5.50
N ASN A 147 3.67 -13.25 6.60
CA ASN A 147 4.89 -12.66 7.15
C ASN A 147 6.14 -13.40 6.68
N TRP A 148 6.07 -14.72 6.51
CA TRP A 148 7.17 -15.55 6.06
C TRP A 148 7.62 -15.17 4.66
N ALA A 149 6.73 -15.18 3.68
CA ALA A 149 7.07 -14.87 2.29
C ALA A 149 7.83 -13.55 2.12
N PRO A 150 7.37 -12.39 2.63
CA PRO A 150 8.16 -11.16 2.55
C PRO A 150 9.42 -11.19 3.42
N ALA A 151 9.44 -11.90 4.56
CA ALA A 151 10.64 -12.02 5.38
C ALA A 151 11.80 -12.68 4.62
N THR A 152 11.49 -13.68 3.78
CA THR A 152 12.48 -14.38 2.94
C THR A 152 13.20 -13.46 1.97
N ILE A 153 12.50 -12.41 1.51
CA ILE A 153 13.02 -11.40 0.59
C ILE A 153 13.81 -10.33 1.34
N MET A 154 13.30 -9.94 2.52
CA MET A 154 13.74 -8.72 3.21
C MET A 154 14.86 -8.96 4.21
N PHE A 155 14.99 -10.15 4.76
CA PHE A 155 15.94 -10.50 5.81
C PHE A 155 16.92 -11.54 5.29
N ASP A 156 18.16 -11.46 5.73
CA ASP A 156 19.17 -12.47 5.41
C ASP A 156 18.87 -13.77 6.17
N ASN A 157 19.18 -14.91 5.54
CA ASN A 157 18.98 -16.22 6.14
C ASN A 157 19.86 -16.38 7.41
N PRO A 158 19.26 -16.45 8.62
CA PRO A 158 20.02 -16.44 9.86
C PRO A 158 20.71 -17.78 10.13
N LYS A 159 21.89 -17.75 10.76
CA LYS A 159 22.55 -18.94 11.30
C LYS A 159 22.21 -19.12 12.80
N PRO A 160 22.34 -20.31 13.39
CA PRO A 160 22.16 -20.50 14.82
C PRO A 160 23.15 -19.65 15.62
N ILE A 161 22.72 -19.19 16.80
CA ILE A 161 23.53 -18.36 17.71
C ILE A 161 23.37 -18.82 19.15
N THR A 162 24.36 -18.47 19.97
CA THR A 162 24.30 -18.64 21.43
C THR A 162 24.62 -17.29 22.07
N LEU A 163 23.73 -16.80 22.94
CA LEU A 163 23.88 -15.49 23.59
C LEU A 163 23.54 -15.59 25.08
N LYS A 164 24.09 -14.67 25.87
CA LYS A 164 23.66 -14.47 27.26
C LYS A 164 22.43 -13.57 27.28
N GLY A 165 21.36 -14.02 27.95
CA GLY A 165 20.18 -13.22 28.22
C GLY A 165 20.40 -12.17 29.31
N LYS A 166 19.39 -11.31 29.55
CA LYS A 166 19.47 -10.19 30.51
C LYS A 166 19.69 -10.62 31.97
N LYS A 167 19.37 -11.88 32.30
CA LYS A 167 19.59 -12.50 33.61
C LYS A 167 20.82 -13.40 33.67
N GLY A 168 21.64 -13.41 32.61
CA GLY A 168 22.91 -14.14 32.55
C GLY A 168 22.83 -15.57 32.01
N HIS A 169 21.62 -16.13 31.83
CA HIS A 169 21.42 -17.46 31.24
C HIS A 169 21.97 -17.52 29.81
N THR A 170 22.65 -18.63 29.49
CA THR A 170 23.11 -18.90 28.12
C THR A 170 21.98 -19.54 27.34
N ILE A 171 21.57 -18.90 26.24
CA ILE A 171 20.41 -19.31 25.44
C ILE A 171 20.87 -19.61 24.03
N LYS A 172 20.50 -20.79 23.54
CA LYS A 172 20.82 -21.27 22.20
C LYS A 172 19.61 -21.14 21.29
N PHE A 173 19.77 -20.38 20.22
CA PHE A 173 18.78 -20.16 19.18
C PHE A 173 19.20 -20.89 17.91
N GLY A 174 18.34 -21.76 17.40
CA GLY A 174 18.45 -22.32 16.05
C GLY A 174 18.11 -21.29 14.98
N SER A 175 18.48 -21.59 13.74
CA SER A 175 18.11 -20.79 12.56
C SER A 175 16.59 -20.60 12.47
N ALA A 176 15.81 -21.68 12.65
CA ALA A 176 14.36 -21.61 12.67
C ALA A 176 13.80 -20.72 13.79
N ASP A 177 14.42 -20.68 14.97
CA ASP A 177 13.96 -19.79 16.06
C ASP A 177 14.05 -18.31 15.64
N ILE A 178 15.17 -17.93 15.02
CA ILE A 178 15.42 -16.55 14.62
C ILE A 178 14.51 -16.17 13.46
N LYS A 179 14.32 -17.06 12.47
CA LYS A 179 13.32 -16.89 11.40
C LYS A 179 11.93 -16.64 12.00
N ALA A 180 11.52 -17.46 12.98
CA ALA A 180 10.22 -17.32 13.65
C ALA A 180 10.06 -15.98 14.37
N LEU A 181 11.09 -15.52 15.08
CA LEU A 181 11.07 -14.24 15.80
C LEU A 181 11.03 -13.04 14.85
N ILE A 182 11.64 -13.14 13.65
CA ILE A 182 11.46 -12.15 12.58
C ILE A 182 9.98 -12.11 12.15
N LEU A 183 9.33 -13.26 11.96
CA LEU A 183 7.91 -13.31 11.60
C LEU A 183 7.03 -12.70 12.69
N MET A 184 7.35 -12.97 13.96
CA MET A 184 6.66 -12.37 15.09
C MET A 184 6.81 -10.86 15.13
N HIS A 185 8.01 -10.35 14.85
CA HIS A 185 8.22 -8.92 14.69
C HIS A 185 7.32 -8.34 13.59
N MET A 186 7.26 -8.98 12.43
CA MET A 186 6.42 -8.53 11.32
C MET A 186 4.93 -8.58 11.68
N GLN A 187 4.48 -9.64 12.34
CA GLN A 187 3.10 -9.77 12.81
C GLN A 187 2.74 -8.68 13.83
N TYR A 188 3.60 -8.43 14.81
CA TYR A 188 3.39 -7.40 15.82
C TYR A 188 3.36 -6.01 15.17
N LYS A 189 4.21 -5.76 14.17
CA LYS A 189 4.18 -4.52 13.41
C LYS A 189 2.87 -4.36 12.64
N SER A 190 2.39 -5.39 11.96
CA SER A 190 1.11 -5.35 11.24
C SER A 190 -0.06 -5.02 12.19
N PHE A 191 -0.02 -5.55 13.43
CA PHE A 191 -0.94 -5.14 14.49
C PHE A 191 -0.81 -3.64 14.82
N LEU A 192 0.40 -3.12 15.03
CA LEU A 192 0.60 -1.69 15.31
C LEU A 192 0.14 -0.77 14.17
N ASP A 193 0.32 -1.17 12.91
CA ASP A 193 -0.07 -0.38 11.74
C ASP A 193 -1.59 -0.15 11.65
N LYS A 194 -2.37 -1.10 12.19
CA LYS A 194 -3.84 -1.01 12.31
C LYS A 194 -4.25 0.14 13.24
N TYR A 195 -3.58 0.29 14.38
CA TYR A 195 -3.96 1.27 15.41
C TYR A 195 -3.24 2.62 15.26
N TYR A 196 -2.03 2.63 14.69
CA TYR A 196 -1.18 3.81 14.68
C TYR A 196 -0.73 4.18 13.27
N ARG A 197 -1.35 5.24 12.72
CA ARG A 197 -1.07 5.74 11.36
C ARG A 197 0.40 6.10 11.11
N ARG A 198 1.20 6.36 12.16
CA ARG A 198 2.65 6.65 12.04
C ARG A 198 3.49 5.43 11.66
N TYR A 199 2.99 4.21 11.92
CA TYR A 199 3.73 2.98 11.65
C TYR A 199 3.39 2.37 10.29
N ARG A 200 2.24 2.73 9.68
CA ARG A 200 1.82 2.23 8.35
C ARG A 200 2.94 2.36 7.32
N GLY A 201 3.45 1.19 6.90
CA GLY A 201 4.36 1.06 5.77
C GLY A 201 3.69 1.39 4.44
N LYS A 202 4.47 1.46 3.37
CA LYS A 202 3.90 1.40 2.01
C LYS A 202 3.68 -0.05 1.63
N GLU A 203 2.46 -0.32 1.22
CA GLU A 203 2.02 -1.57 0.64
C GLU A 203 1.69 -1.31 -0.82
N PHE A 204 2.11 -2.23 -1.67
CA PHE A 204 1.87 -2.26 -3.11
C PHE A 204 1.14 -3.56 -3.39
N PHE A 205 0.05 -3.49 -4.14
CA PHE A 205 -0.87 -4.61 -4.33
C PHE A 205 -1.41 -4.58 -5.76
N LEU A 206 -1.67 -5.76 -6.31
CA LEU A 206 -2.20 -5.99 -7.65
C LEU A 206 -3.11 -7.22 -7.62
N GLY A 207 -4.32 -7.08 -8.17
CA GLY A 207 -5.36 -8.12 -8.11
C GLY A 207 -6.27 -7.97 -6.90
N GLY A 208 -7.43 -8.62 -6.93
CA GLY A 208 -8.36 -8.77 -5.81
C GLY A 208 -8.21 -10.15 -5.18
N ARG A 209 -9.18 -10.51 -4.33
CA ARG A 209 -9.19 -11.81 -3.65
C ARG A 209 -10.45 -12.59 -4.00
N CYS A 210 -10.27 -13.84 -4.41
CA CYS A 210 -11.35 -14.80 -4.54
C CYS A 210 -11.65 -15.45 -3.18
N GLU A 211 -12.82 -15.18 -2.61
CA GLU A 211 -13.23 -15.79 -1.32
C GLU A 211 -13.91 -17.17 -1.51
N LEU A 212 -14.08 -17.62 -2.75
CA LEU A 212 -14.73 -18.90 -3.06
C LEU A 212 -13.75 -20.08 -2.90
N ASP A 213 -14.23 -21.16 -2.31
CA ASP A 213 -13.50 -22.43 -2.31
C ASP A 213 -13.63 -23.12 -3.68
N LEU A 214 -12.81 -22.67 -4.63
CA LEU A 214 -12.84 -23.18 -5.99
C LEU A 214 -12.48 -24.67 -6.08
N LYS A 215 -11.73 -25.20 -5.11
CA LYS A 215 -11.38 -26.64 -5.06
C LYS A 215 -12.59 -27.47 -4.66
N ASP A 216 -13.30 -27.05 -3.62
CA ASP A 216 -14.56 -27.70 -3.21
C ASP A 216 -15.62 -27.58 -4.31
N MET A 217 -15.77 -26.40 -4.94
CA MET A 217 -16.69 -26.22 -6.06
C MET A 217 -16.35 -27.13 -7.24
N TYR A 218 -15.07 -27.27 -7.59
CA TYR A 218 -14.66 -28.19 -8.66
C TYR A 218 -14.97 -29.65 -8.30
N LYS A 219 -14.73 -30.06 -7.04
CA LYS A 219 -15.11 -31.41 -6.57
C LYS A 219 -16.62 -31.64 -6.66
N LYS A 220 -17.43 -30.70 -6.19
CA LYS A 220 -18.89 -30.75 -6.29
C LYS A 220 -19.36 -30.87 -7.73
N PHE A 221 -18.75 -30.11 -8.64
CA PHE A 221 -19.06 -30.20 -10.07
C PHE A 221 -18.70 -31.58 -10.63
N GLN A 222 -17.51 -32.11 -10.30
CA GLN A 222 -17.09 -33.46 -10.71
C GLN A 222 -18.00 -34.56 -10.15
N ASN A 223 -18.53 -34.36 -8.94
CA ASN A 223 -19.47 -35.28 -8.29
C ASN A 223 -20.92 -35.13 -8.80
N GLY A 224 -21.20 -34.15 -9.67
CA GLY A 224 -22.56 -33.86 -10.14
C GLY A 224 -23.47 -33.19 -9.10
N GLU A 225 -22.90 -32.66 -8.01
CA GLU A 225 -23.63 -31.95 -6.95
C GLU A 225 -24.02 -30.53 -7.35
N ILE A 226 -23.33 -29.94 -8.32
CA ILE A 226 -23.65 -28.64 -8.93
C ILE A 226 -23.57 -28.73 -10.46
N THR A 227 -24.37 -27.92 -11.15
CA THR A 227 -24.39 -27.82 -12.60
C THR A 227 -23.16 -27.08 -13.15
N LYS A 228 -22.92 -27.21 -14.46
CA LYS A 228 -21.86 -26.46 -15.15
C LYS A 228 -22.12 -24.96 -15.10
N GLU A 229 -23.38 -24.56 -15.20
CA GLU A 229 -23.83 -23.18 -15.11
C GLU A 229 -23.54 -22.59 -13.72
N GLU A 230 -23.83 -23.32 -12.64
CA GLU A 230 -23.52 -22.91 -11.27
C GLU A 230 -22.02 -22.82 -11.02
N TYR A 231 -21.25 -23.79 -11.53
CA TYR A 231 -19.79 -23.75 -11.47
C TYR A 231 -19.23 -22.52 -12.20
N ASN A 232 -19.67 -22.30 -13.45
CA ASN A 232 -19.26 -21.17 -14.27
C ASN A 232 -19.62 -19.83 -13.63
N LYS A 233 -20.84 -19.71 -13.08
CA LYS A 233 -21.29 -18.50 -12.39
C LYS A 233 -20.39 -18.13 -11.19
N GLY A 234 -19.87 -19.12 -10.48
CA GLY A 234 -18.92 -18.91 -9.38
C GLY A 234 -17.55 -18.44 -9.85
N ILE A 235 -16.96 -19.13 -10.83
CA ILE A 235 -15.63 -18.77 -11.37
C ILE A 235 -15.66 -17.46 -12.17
N ASP A 236 -16.81 -17.10 -12.73
CA ASP A 236 -17.01 -15.90 -13.54
C ASP A 236 -17.40 -14.68 -12.69
N MET A 237 -17.43 -14.81 -11.36
CA MET A 237 -17.49 -13.64 -10.48
C MET A 237 -16.22 -12.80 -10.68
N ALA A 238 -16.40 -11.48 -10.78
CA ALA A 238 -15.31 -10.55 -11.10
C ALA A 238 -14.11 -10.71 -10.14
N GLU A 239 -14.38 -10.97 -8.87
CA GLU A 239 -13.38 -11.17 -7.81
C GLU A 239 -12.56 -12.45 -7.98
N CYS A 240 -13.06 -13.46 -8.70
CA CYS A 240 -12.38 -14.74 -8.94
C CYS A 240 -11.77 -14.85 -10.35
N LYS A 241 -11.94 -13.79 -11.16
CA LYS A 241 -11.25 -13.60 -12.46
C LYS A 241 -9.87 -12.96 -12.32
N ASP A 242 -9.58 -12.36 -11.18
CA ASP A 242 -8.27 -11.84 -10.81
C ASP A 242 -7.20 -12.95 -10.82
N THR A 243 -5.90 -12.62 -10.94
CA THR A 243 -5.28 -11.36 -11.41
C THR A 243 -5.31 -11.25 -12.94
N ASN A 244 -5.36 -10.07 -13.59
CA ASN A 244 -5.25 -9.95 -15.06
C ASN A 244 -3.88 -10.46 -15.60
N ALA A 245 -3.88 -11.26 -16.68
CA ALA A 245 -2.67 -11.90 -17.21
C ALA A 245 -1.65 -10.90 -17.80
N GLY A 246 -2.12 -9.83 -18.44
CA GLY A 246 -1.26 -8.75 -18.93
C GLY A 246 -0.55 -8.04 -17.78
N SER A 247 -1.28 -7.79 -16.69
CA SER A 247 -0.73 -7.16 -15.50
C SER A 247 0.29 -8.04 -14.78
N PHE A 248 0.01 -9.35 -14.68
CA PHE A 248 0.97 -10.32 -14.18
C PHE A 248 2.28 -10.31 -15.01
N HIS A 249 2.19 -10.35 -16.34
CA HIS A 249 3.36 -10.33 -17.21
C HIS A 249 4.20 -9.05 -17.04
N ILE A 250 3.54 -7.89 -17.01
CA ILE A 250 4.20 -6.60 -16.77
C ILE A 250 4.89 -6.60 -15.40
N ALA A 251 4.21 -7.08 -14.36
CA ALA A 251 4.75 -7.15 -13.00
C ALA A 251 6.02 -8.01 -12.92
N ILE A 252 5.99 -9.25 -13.43
CA ILE A 252 7.14 -10.15 -13.34
C ILE A 252 8.31 -9.64 -14.17
N ALA A 253 8.05 -9.11 -15.37
CA ALA A 253 9.10 -8.64 -16.27
C ALA A 253 9.80 -7.39 -15.73
N ASN A 254 9.04 -6.44 -15.18
CA ASN A 254 9.61 -5.24 -14.60
C ASN A 254 10.30 -5.48 -13.26
N LEU A 255 9.69 -6.27 -12.36
CA LEU A 255 10.25 -6.48 -11.02
C LEU A 255 11.41 -7.47 -11.06
N VAL A 256 11.18 -8.69 -11.55
CA VAL A 256 12.18 -9.76 -11.53
C VAL A 256 13.14 -9.64 -12.71
N GLY A 257 12.63 -9.30 -13.88
CA GLY A 257 13.43 -9.19 -15.12
C GLY A 257 14.35 -7.98 -15.11
N VAL A 258 13.79 -6.79 -14.93
CA VAL A 258 14.53 -5.51 -14.97
C VAL A 258 15.09 -5.12 -13.61
N LYS A 259 14.25 -5.01 -12.57
CA LYS A 259 14.68 -4.49 -11.25
C LYS A 259 15.41 -5.51 -10.38
N LYS A 260 15.45 -6.80 -10.78
CA LYS A 260 16.01 -7.91 -10.00
C LYS A 260 15.45 -7.97 -8.57
N GLN A 261 14.18 -7.63 -8.42
CA GLN A 261 13.47 -7.47 -7.16
C GLN A 261 12.35 -8.51 -7.06
N SER A 262 12.31 -9.22 -5.92
CA SER A 262 11.22 -10.14 -5.60
C SER A 262 9.98 -9.41 -5.08
N PHE A 263 8.84 -10.08 -5.17
CA PHE A 263 7.58 -9.73 -4.54
C PHE A 263 6.90 -11.02 -4.04
N VAL A 264 5.77 -10.87 -3.37
CA VAL A 264 4.96 -11.99 -2.86
C VAL A 264 3.74 -12.16 -3.76
N LEU A 265 3.36 -13.41 -4.03
CA LEU A 265 2.08 -13.71 -4.67
C LEU A 265 1.33 -14.79 -3.90
N ASP A 266 0.01 -14.77 -4.00
CA ASP A 266 -0.78 -15.96 -3.71
C ASP A 266 -0.65 -16.92 -4.88
N VAL A 267 -0.07 -18.09 -4.64
CA VAL A 267 0.10 -19.11 -5.69
C VAL A 267 -1.16 -19.94 -5.92
N ASP A 268 -2.13 -19.85 -5.02
CA ASP A 268 -3.46 -20.44 -5.14
C ASP A 268 -4.46 -19.38 -5.62
N ARG A 269 -5.65 -19.81 -6.04
CA ARG A 269 -6.73 -18.95 -6.56
C ARG A 269 -8.07 -19.17 -5.85
N GLY A 270 -8.08 -19.99 -4.80
CA GLY A 270 -9.26 -20.27 -3.98
C GLY A 270 -9.26 -19.51 -2.66
N SER A 271 -10.14 -19.93 -1.76
CA SER A 271 -10.35 -19.28 -0.45
C SER A 271 -9.14 -19.34 0.49
N GLU A 272 -8.31 -20.39 0.37
CA GLU A 272 -7.05 -20.51 1.11
C GLU A 272 -5.97 -19.61 0.50
N VAL A 273 -5.30 -18.84 1.36
CA VAL A 273 -4.25 -17.90 0.92
C VAL A 273 -2.87 -18.49 1.16
N TRP A 274 -2.10 -18.68 0.09
CA TRP A 274 -0.75 -19.26 0.12
C TRP A 274 0.29 -18.28 -0.44
N ASN A 275 0.77 -17.40 0.43
CA ASN A 275 1.78 -16.39 0.10
C ASN A 275 3.15 -17.03 -0.14
N GLN A 276 3.74 -16.78 -1.31
CA GLN A 276 5.08 -17.26 -1.66
C GLN A 276 5.92 -16.15 -2.31
N ALA A 277 7.23 -16.17 -2.08
CA ALA A 277 8.16 -15.25 -2.73
C ALA A 277 8.66 -15.81 -4.07
N ILE A 278 8.59 -14.98 -5.12
CA ILE A 278 9.12 -15.33 -6.44
C ILE A 278 10.65 -15.24 -6.49
N TYR A 279 11.31 -16.17 -7.16
CA TYR A 279 12.76 -16.16 -7.33
C TYR A 279 13.19 -15.88 -8.78
N SER A 280 12.55 -16.56 -9.73
CA SER A 280 12.86 -16.40 -11.15
C SER A 280 11.65 -16.69 -12.01
N TYR A 281 11.71 -16.24 -13.25
CA TYR A 281 10.78 -16.66 -14.29
C TYR A 281 11.50 -16.78 -15.63
N GLU A 282 10.95 -17.61 -16.50
CA GLU A 282 11.29 -17.71 -17.91
C GLU A 282 10.00 -17.85 -18.72
N SER A 283 9.87 -17.01 -19.74
CA SER A 283 8.71 -16.94 -20.63
C SER A 283 9.13 -17.32 -22.04
N GLN A 284 8.29 -18.09 -22.70
CA GLN A 284 8.41 -18.48 -24.10
C GLN A 284 7.23 -17.91 -24.88
N VAL A 285 7.52 -17.29 -26.03
CA VAL A 285 6.51 -16.91 -27.01
C VAL A 285 6.14 -18.14 -27.84
N LEU A 286 4.87 -18.54 -27.79
CA LEU A 286 4.37 -19.72 -28.51
C LEU A 286 3.82 -19.37 -29.90
N GLY A 287 3.43 -18.12 -30.11
CA GLY A 287 2.87 -17.65 -31.37
C GLY A 287 2.05 -16.38 -31.19
N ASN A 288 1.54 -15.84 -32.30
CA ASN A 288 0.64 -14.70 -32.29
C ASN A 288 -0.58 -14.95 -33.19
N ARG A 289 -1.63 -14.16 -32.99
CA ARG A 289 -2.81 -14.11 -33.86
C ARG A 289 -3.34 -12.69 -33.93
N ASN A 290 -4.01 -12.38 -35.04
CA ASN A 290 -4.79 -11.15 -35.12
C ASN A 290 -6.05 -11.27 -34.24
N ILE A 291 -6.38 -10.18 -33.56
CA ILE A 291 -7.58 -10.10 -32.74
C ILE A 291 -8.79 -9.86 -33.64
N THR A 292 -9.78 -10.75 -33.54
CA THR A 292 -11.06 -10.64 -34.26
C THR A 292 -12.26 -10.51 -33.32
N THR A 293 -12.08 -10.80 -32.03
CA THR A 293 -13.14 -10.72 -31.01
C THR A 293 -13.27 -9.29 -30.47
N ALA A 294 -14.49 -8.74 -30.48
CA ALA A 294 -14.76 -7.36 -30.06
C ALA A 294 -14.35 -7.07 -28.60
N GLY A 295 -14.44 -8.05 -27.70
CA GLY A 295 -13.97 -7.92 -26.32
C GLY A 295 -12.45 -7.80 -26.23
N GLU A 296 -11.70 -8.46 -27.10
CA GLU A 296 -10.23 -8.47 -27.08
C GLU A 296 -9.63 -7.24 -27.78
N SER A 297 -10.35 -6.62 -28.73
CA SER A 297 -9.85 -5.52 -29.55
C SER A 297 -9.97 -4.14 -28.90
N GLN A 298 -10.52 -4.06 -27.68
CA GLN A 298 -10.65 -2.77 -26.99
C GLN A 298 -9.28 -2.19 -26.64
N ARG A 299 -9.27 -0.91 -26.24
CA ARG A 299 -8.04 -0.12 -26.03
C ARG A 299 -7.06 -0.16 -27.21
N GLY A 300 -7.55 -0.46 -28.42
CA GLY A 300 -6.75 -0.50 -29.65
C GLY A 300 -5.88 -1.75 -29.81
N ALA A 301 -6.17 -2.83 -29.10
CA ALA A 301 -5.44 -4.08 -29.27
C ALA A 301 -5.74 -4.70 -30.66
N THR A 302 -4.69 -5.14 -31.35
CA THR A 302 -4.78 -5.73 -32.70
C THR A 302 -4.15 -7.12 -32.77
N THR A 303 -3.23 -7.44 -31.86
CA THR A 303 -2.50 -8.70 -31.84
C THR A 303 -2.61 -9.36 -30.47
N ALA A 304 -2.93 -10.65 -30.45
CA ALA A 304 -2.81 -11.49 -29.26
C ALA A 304 -1.53 -12.32 -29.38
N VAL A 305 -0.68 -12.31 -28.34
CA VAL A 305 0.56 -13.09 -28.28
C VAL A 305 0.43 -14.15 -27.20
N ARG A 306 0.58 -15.42 -27.57
CA ARG A 306 0.48 -16.55 -26.64
C ARG A 306 1.82 -16.78 -25.95
N ILE A 307 1.79 -16.78 -24.61
CA ILE A 307 2.96 -16.86 -23.74
C ILE A 307 2.82 -18.08 -22.82
N LYS A 308 3.89 -18.84 -22.70
CA LYS A 308 4.07 -19.84 -21.63
C LYS A 308 5.13 -19.34 -20.66
N THR A 309 4.80 -19.22 -19.39
CA THR A 309 5.74 -18.77 -18.34
C THR A 309 5.98 -19.87 -17.34
N GLN A 310 7.24 -20.20 -17.12
CA GLN A 310 7.72 -20.98 -16.00
C GLN A 310 8.16 -20.02 -14.89
N MET A 311 7.54 -20.11 -13.72
CA MET A 311 7.87 -19.29 -12.55
C MET A 311 8.42 -20.18 -11.45
N THR A 312 9.58 -19.82 -10.89
CA THR A 312 10.16 -20.48 -9.72
C THR A 312 9.97 -19.61 -8.49
N TYR A 313 9.49 -20.21 -7.41
CA TYR A 313 9.13 -19.55 -6.15
C TYR A 313 9.54 -20.43 -4.98
N ILE A 314 9.71 -19.82 -3.81
CA ILE A 314 10.02 -20.58 -2.59
C ILE A 314 8.80 -21.37 -2.12
N VAL A 315 9.04 -22.46 -1.39
CA VAL A 315 8.02 -23.22 -0.67
C VAL A 315 8.46 -23.47 0.76
N GLU A 316 7.48 -23.86 1.58
CA GLU A 316 7.69 -24.19 2.97
C GLU A 316 8.63 -25.40 3.11
N THR A 317 9.49 -25.34 4.11
CA THR A 317 10.42 -26.41 4.47
C THR A 317 10.40 -26.67 5.98
N HIS A 318 10.95 -27.81 6.39
CA HIS A 318 10.99 -28.18 7.79
C HIS A 318 11.84 -27.20 8.63
N LYS A 319 11.46 -27.04 9.89
CA LYS A 319 12.20 -26.23 10.86
C LYS A 319 13.55 -26.91 11.13
N VAL A 320 14.64 -26.21 10.87
CA VAL A 320 16.00 -26.71 11.06
C VAL A 320 16.78 -25.86 12.05
N TRP A 321 17.67 -26.53 12.80
CA TRP A 321 18.58 -25.88 13.73
C TRP A 321 19.68 -25.10 13.02
N ASP A 322 20.30 -25.75 12.04
CA ASP A 322 21.35 -25.12 11.25
C ASP A 322 20.77 -24.21 10.18
N ARG A 323 21.65 -23.39 9.61
CA ARG A 323 21.27 -22.54 8.49
C ARG A 323 20.89 -23.42 7.30
N GLU A 324 19.63 -23.35 6.91
CA GLU A 324 19.10 -24.09 5.78
C GLU A 324 19.85 -23.75 4.49
N LYS A 325 20.19 -24.78 3.71
CA LYS A 325 20.71 -24.65 2.36
C LYS A 325 19.54 -24.64 1.38
N ASN A 326 19.56 -23.70 0.45
CA ASN A 326 18.42 -23.37 -0.42
C ASN A 326 18.01 -24.46 -1.45
N THR A 327 18.66 -25.64 -1.46
CA THR A 327 18.48 -26.65 -2.53
C THR A 327 17.12 -27.36 -2.52
N THR A 328 16.41 -27.40 -1.39
CA THR A 328 15.09 -28.05 -1.26
C THR A 328 13.93 -27.06 -1.19
N GLY A 329 14.22 -25.77 -1.30
CA GLY A 329 13.29 -24.69 -0.97
C GLY A 329 12.47 -24.14 -2.14
N PHE A 330 12.61 -24.69 -3.35
CA PHE A 330 12.00 -24.13 -4.55
C PHE A 330 11.02 -25.08 -5.23
N LYS A 331 9.94 -24.50 -5.77
CA LYS A 331 9.06 -25.15 -6.74
C LYS A 331 8.87 -24.29 -7.97
N THR A 332 8.36 -24.92 -9.00
CA THR A 332 8.06 -24.29 -10.28
C THR A 332 6.59 -24.44 -10.60
N LYS A 333 5.96 -23.35 -11.06
CA LYS A 333 4.59 -23.34 -11.59
C LYS A 333 4.62 -22.85 -13.03
N HIS A 334 3.77 -23.45 -13.87
CA HIS A 334 3.66 -23.11 -15.27
C HIS A 334 2.34 -22.40 -15.52
N TYR A 335 2.41 -21.27 -16.23
CA TYR A 335 1.26 -20.49 -16.62
C TYR A 335 1.21 -20.31 -18.12
N GLU A 336 0.01 -20.25 -18.65
CA GLU A 336 -0.21 -20.00 -20.08
C GLU A 336 -1.30 -18.95 -20.25
N TYR A 337 -1.02 -17.96 -21.08
CA TYR A 337 -1.91 -16.82 -21.28
C TYR A 337 -1.64 -16.13 -22.61
N GLU A 338 -2.59 -15.32 -23.05
CA GLU A 338 -2.42 -14.40 -24.18
C GLU A 338 -2.24 -12.97 -23.66
N LEU A 339 -1.35 -12.22 -24.30
CA LEU A 339 -1.19 -10.77 -24.11
C LEU A 339 -1.85 -10.04 -25.27
N PHE A 340 -2.62 -8.99 -24.97
CA PHE A 340 -3.24 -8.14 -25.98
C PHE A 340 -2.40 -6.91 -26.22
N LEU A 341 -1.93 -6.74 -27.47
CA LEU A 341 -0.99 -5.72 -27.88
C LEU A 341 -1.62 -4.70 -28.83
N THR A 342 -1.30 -3.42 -28.63
CA THR A 342 -1.58 -2.36 -29.64
C THR A 342 -0.59 -2.47 -30.82
N PRO A 343 -0.84 -1.78 -31.95
CA PRO A 343 0.12 -1.72 -33.07
C PRO A 343 1.53 -1.28 -32.67
N GLU A 344 1.66 -0.45 -31.63
CA GLU A 344 2.92 0.03 -31.07
C GLU A 344 3.59 -0.99 -30.12
N ASN A 345 3.08 -2.22 -30.04
CA ASN A 345 3.54 -3.29 -29.14
C ASN A 345 3.37 -2.98 -27.65
N ASN A 346 2.42 -2.10 -27.28
CA ASN A 346 2.05 -1.89 -25.88
C ASN A 346 1.14 -3.02 -25.41
N ILE A 347 1.48 -3.65 -24.29
CA ILE A 347 0.57 -4.55 -23.59
C ILE A 347 -0.54 -3.69 -22.98
N VAL A 348 -1.80 -4.02 -23.27
CA VAL A 348 -2.97 -3.31 -22.70
C VAL A 348 -3.87 -4.22 -21.87
N GLY A 349 -3.66 -5.52 -21.94
CA GLY A 349 -4.43 -6.54 -21.23
C GLY A 349 -3.90 -7.94 -21.51
N GLY A 350 -4.67 -8.93 -21.07
CA GLY A 350 -4.37 -10.33 -21.33
C GLY A 350 -5.44 -11.27 -20.78
N LYS A 351 -5.39 -12.52 -21.22
CA LYS A 351 -6.33 -13.58 -20.88
C LYS A 351 -5.59 -14.84 -20.47
N TRP A 352 -5.98 -15.45 -19.36
CA TRP A 352 -5.47 -16.76 -18.96
C TRP A 352 -6.01 -17.87 -19.85
N ILE A 353 -5.11 -18.76 -20.25
CA ILE A 353 -5.43 -20.06 -20.85
C ILE A 353 -5.35 -21.14 -19.77
N SER A 354 -4.31 -21.09 -18.92
CA SER A 354 -4.20 -21.99 -17.78
C SER A 354 -5.29 -21.72 -16.75
N TRP A 355 -5.84 -22.80 -16.19
CA TRP A 355 -6.77 -22.68 -15.06
C TRP A 355 -6.05 -22.15 -13.82
N ASP A 356 -4.84 -22.64 -13.59
CA ASP A 356 -3.96 -22.15 -12.54
C ASP A 356 -3.44 -20.74 -12.90
N ARG A 357 -3.48 -19.85 -11.91
CA ARG A 357 -2.98 -18.48 -11.95
C ARG A 357 -2.85 -17.93 -10.53
N PRO A 358 -2.06 -16.87 -10.29
CA PRO A 358 -2.05 -16.17 -9.00
C PRO A 358 -3.36 -15.41 -8.75
N ASP A 359 -3.86 -15.43 -7.52
CA ASP A 359 -5.02 -14.61 -7.12
C ASP A 359 -4.65 -13.13 -7.06
N PHE A 360 -3.57 -12.81 -6.33
CA PHE A 360 -3.02 -11.46 -6.19
C PHE A 360 -1.50 -11.45 -5.99
N LEU A 361 -0.91 -10.28 -6.21
CA LEU A 361 0.51 -9.99 -6.03
C LEU A 361 0.68 -8.78 -5.13
N TRP A 362 1.68 -8.81 -4.25
CA TRP A 362 1.93 -7.71 -3.34
C TRP A 362 3.38 -7.62 -2.88
N MET A 363 3.76 -6.44 -2.39
CA MET A 363 5.03 -6.21 -1.73
C MET A 363 4.94 -5.04 -0.76
N ASN A 364 5.79 -5.05 0.25
CA ASN A 364 5.92 -3.98 1.22
C ASN A 364 7.38 -3.49 1.30
N GLU A 365 7.58 -2.33 1.92
CA GLU A 365 8.92 -1.88 2.29
C GLU A 365 9.40 -2.65 3.53
N ARG A 366 10.70 -3.00 3.59
CA ARG A 366 11.28 -3.66 4.76
C ARG A 366 11.02 -2.83 6.02
N PRO A 367 10.36 -3.39 7.05
CA PRO A 367 10.09 -2.64 8.26
C PRO A 367 11.35 -2.51 9.13
N TYR A 368 11.41 -1.42 9.90
CA TYR A 368 12.29 -1.37 11.08
C TYR A 368 11.72 -2.28 12.18
N PHE A 369 12.60 -2.83 13.01
CA PHE A 369 12.19 -3.54 14.22
C PHE A 369 11.28 -2.66 15.07
N ALA A 370 10.14 -3.22 15.47
CA ALA A 370 9.12 -2.49 16.20
C ALA A 370 9.63 -2.10 17.59
N GLN A 371 9.24 -0.92 18.08
CA GLN A 371 9.50 -0.54 19.46
C GLN A 371 8.91 -1.61 20.39
N GLY A 372 9.73 -2.16 21.30
CA GLY A 372 9.37 -3.32 22.14
C GLY A 372 9.91 -4.67 21.64
N LEU A 373 10.31 -4.77 20.36
CA LEU A 373 10.95 -5.96 19.77
C LEU A 373 12.33 -5.63 19.16
N ASN A 374 12.97 -4.55 19.62
CA ASN A 374 14.32 -4.17 19.17
C ASN A 374 15.35 -5.29 19.42
N ASP A 375 15.15 -6.07 20.48
CA ASP A 375 16.02 -7.18 20.86
C ASP A 375 15.96 -8.35 19.84
N VAL A 376 14.87 -8.49 19.06
CA VAL A 376 14.86 -9.38 17.89
C VAL A 376 15.89 -8.92 16.85
N GLY A 377 16.11 -7.61 16.73
CA GLY A 377 17.16 -7.05 15.89
C GLY A 377 18.57 -7.35 16.38
N THR A 378 18.77 -7.45 17.69
CA THR A 378 20.02 -7.94 18.27
C THR A 378 20.27 -9.39 17.86
N LEU A 379 19.28 -10.28 18.04
CA LEU A 379 19.39 -11.68 17.62
C LEU A 379 19.69 -11.79 16.12
N TYR A 380 18.95 -11.06 15.28
CA TYR A 380 19.16 -11.02 13.84
C TYR A 380 20.57 -10.56 13.46
N TYR A 381 21.08 -9.50 14.10
CA TYR A 381 22.42 -9.00 13.86
C TYR A 381 23.49 -10.04 14.18
N HIS A 382 23.39 -10.72 15.32
CA HIS A 382 24.34 -11.78 15.67
C HIS A 382 24.25 -12.99 14.71
N ALA A 383 23.06 -13.26 14.18
CA ALA A 383 22.82 -14.39 13.27
C ALA A 383 23.27 -14.13 11.83
N THR A 384 23.31 -12.87 11.39
CA THR A 384 23.53 -12.51 9.97
C THR A 384 24.70 -11.56 9.73
N GLY A 385 25.12 -10.82 10.75
CA GLY A 385 26.03 -9.68 10.63
C GLY A 385 25.37 -8.43 10.05
N GLN A 386 24.08 -8.48 9.68
CA GLN A 386 23.36 -7.36 9.09
C GLN A 386 22.57 -6.59 10.13
N ARG A 387 22.53 -5.26 9.98
CA ARG A 387 21.61 -4.42 10.74
C ARG A 387 20.46 -3.96 9.86
N VAL A 388 19.27 -3.92 10.44
CA VAL A 388 18.03 -3.53 9.75
C VAL A 388 17.85 -2.02 9.67
N ASP A 389 18.54 -1.26 10.53
CA ASP A 389 18.60 0.20 10.52
C ASP A 389 19.53 0.78 9.43
N GLY A 390 20.17 -0.09 8.63
CA GLY A 390 21.18 0.29 7.64
C GLY A 390 22.48 0.77 8.28
N LYS A 391 23.56 0.87 7.49
CA LYS A 391 24.75 1.61 7.95
C LYS A 391 24.31 3.04 8.27
N ARG A 392 24.53 3.48 9.51
CA ARG A 392 24.34 4.88 9.90
C ARG A 392 25.13 5.74 8.91
N LYS A 393 24.44 6.51 8.05
CA LYS A 393 25.09 7.38 7.06
C LYS A 393 26.13 8.23 7.78
N SER A 394 27.35 8.24 7.25
CA SER A 394 28.43 9.03 7.80
C SER A 394 28.04 10.51 7.82
N LYS A 395 28.69 11.27 8.71
CA LYS A 395 28.52 12.72 8.81
C LYS A 395 28.72 13.43 7.46
N ALA A 396 29.61 12.89 6.63
CA ALA A 396 29.89 13.40 5.29
C ALA A 396 28.72 13.16 4.32
N GLU A 397 28.14 11.96 4.31
CA GLU A 397 27.00 11.61 3.45
C GLU A 397 25.74 12.43 3.81
N LEU A 398 25.50 12.66 5.11
CA LEU A 398 24.37 13.48 5.56
C LEU A 398 24.56 14.95 5.16
N ARG A 399 25.77 15.50 5.28
CA ARG A 399 26.11 16.85 4.80
C ARG A 399 25.89 16.97 3.30
N ALA A 400 26.37 16.00 2.51
CA ALA A 400 26.19 16.02 1.06
C ALA A 400 24.72 16.01 0.65
N LEU A 401 23.90 15.19 1.32
CA LEU A 401 22.46 15.10 1.06
C LEU A 401 21.71 16.39 1.42
N PHE A 402 22.06 17.01 2.56
CA PHE A 402 21.50 18.27 3.00
C PHE A 402 21.85 19.42 2.05
N THR A 403 23.12 19.53 1.65
CA THR A 403 23.61 20.53 0.69
C THR A 403 22.93 20.39 -0.66
N LYS A 404 22.80 19.16 -1.19
CA LYS A 404 22.07 18.89 -2.43
C LYS A 404 20.62 19.38 -2.36
N THR A 405 19.94 19.07 -1.26
CA THR A 405 18.54 19.45 -1.03
C THR A 405 18.36 20.97 -0.94
N ILE A 406 19.28 21.69 -0.28
CA ILE A 406 19.28 23.17 -0.23
C ILE A 406 19.46 23.75 -1.63
N ASN A 407 20.37 23.20 -2.43
CA ASN A 407 20.63 23.68 -3.77
C ASN A 407 19.42 23.49 -4.70
N ASP A 408 18.71 22.37 -4.57
CA ASP A 408 17.46 22.12 -5.30
C ASP A 408 16.36 23.13 -4.93
N VAL A 409 16.24 23.48 -3.64
CA VAL A 409 15.31 24.50 -3.16
C VAL A 409 15.66 25.88 -3.72
N ARG A 410 16.94 26.27 -3.69
CA ARG A 410 17.42 27.54 -4.24
C ARG A 410 17.18 27.64 -5.75
N LYS A 411 17.44 26.56 -6.50
CA LYS A 411 17.19 26.50 -7.95
C LYS A 411 15.71 26.74 -8.26
N MET A 412 14.81 26.16 -7.46
CA MET A 412 13.36 26.35 -7.59
C MET A 412 12.91 27.77 -7.21
N GLN A 413 13.50 28.39 -6.18
CA GLN A 413 13.20 29.77 -5.79
C GLN A 413 13.61 30.78 -6.87
N ARG A 414 14.74 30.56 -7.56
CA ARG A 414 15.14 31.40 -8.71
C ARG A 414 14.13 31.31 -9.86
N VAL A 415 13.63 30.10 -10.15
CA VAL A 415 12.56 29.93 -11.14
C VAL A 415 11.30 30.69 -10.72
N ILE A 416 10.88 30.60 -9.45
CA ILE A 416 9.71 31.33 -8.96
C ILE A 416 9.92 32.87 -9.01
N GLY A 417 11.14 33.35 -8.73
CA GLY A 417 11.51 34.76 -8.84
C GLY A 417 11.34 35.30 -10.26
N LYS A 418 11.90 34.61 -11.26
CA LYS A 418 11.75 34.98 -12.69
C LYS A 418 10.28 35.07 -13.13
N TRP A 419 9.39 34.28 -12.52
CA TRP A 419 7.95 34.30 -12.80
C TRP A 419 7.19 35.43 -12.06
N LYS A 420 7.73 35.97 -10.96
CA LYS A 420 7.15 37.11 -10.23
C LYS A 420 7.38 38.43 -10.95
N ASP A 421 8.54 38.59 -11.59
CA ASP A 421 8.84 39.83 -12.33
C ASP A 421 7.95 39.97 -13.57
N ALA A 422 7.71 38.86 -14.29
CA ALA A 422 6.78 38.80 -15.42
C ALA A 422 5.30 39.05 -15.06
N THR A 423 4.92 39.10 -13.77
CA THR A 423 3.53 39.32 -13.34
C THR A 423 3.24 40.73 -12.83
N LYS A 424 4.25 41.59 -12.63
CA LYS A 424 4.05 42.98 -12.19
C LYS A 424 3.48 43.87 -13.30
N ASP A 425 3.92 43.70 -14.54
CA ASP A 425 3.44 44.50 -15.68
C ASP A 425 1.95 44.28 -15.95
N TYR A 426 1.48 43.03 -15.80
CA TYR A 426 0.08 42.66 -15.99
C TYR A 426 -0.88 43.27 -14.96
N VAL A 427 -0.43 43.48 -13.71
CA VAL A 427 -1.28 44.10 -12.66
C VAL A 427 -1.47 45.60 -12.92
N ARG A 428 -0.43 46.27 -13.43
CA ARG A 428 -0.46 47.70 -13.73
C ARG A 428 -1.45 48.04 -14.85
N ASP A 429 -1.54 47.21 -15.89
CA ASP A 429 -2.46 47.44 -17.02
C ASP A 429 -3.93 47.21 -16.63
N ARG A 430 -4.20 46.23 -15.74
CA ARG A 430 -5.54 45.95 -15.22
C ARG A 430 -6.11 47.08 -14.35
N GLU A 431 -5.27 47.81 -13.61
CA GLU A 431 -5.74 48.95 -12.82
C GLU A 431 -6.13 50.14 -13.70
N LYS A 432 -5.45 50.35 -14.84
CA LYS A 432 -5.84 51.36 -15.84
C LYS A 432 -7.21 51.04 -16.43
N GLU A 433 -7.44 49.80 -16.84
CA GLU A 433 -8.72 49.32 -17.39
C GLU A 433 -9.87 49.47 -16.38
N ARG A 434 -9.65 49.09 -15.11
CA ARG A 434 -10.66 49.21 -14.04
C ARG A 434 -11.08 50.66 -13.79
N ARG A 435 -10.15 51.62 -13.85
CA ARG A 435 -10.46 53.06 -13.71
C ARG A 435 -11.26 53.60 -14.89
N LYS A 436 -11.11 53.04 -16.09
CA LYS A 436 -11.90 53.40 -17.28
C LYS A 436 -13.34 52.89 -17.16
N TYR A 437 -13.51 51.64 -16.74
CA TYR A 437 -14.81 51.00 -16.54
C TYR A 437 -15.66 51.68 -15.45
N ASN A 438 -15.07 52.04 -14.30
CA ASN A 438 -15.80 52.71 -13.22
C ASN A 438 -16.27 54.14 -13.59
N ARG A 439 -15.57 54.84 -14.49
CA ARG A 439 -16.01 56.16 -14.99
C ARG A 439 -17.25 56.02 -15.89
N MET A 440 -17.29 55.00 -16.74
CA MET A 440 -18.44 54.69 -17.60
C MET A 440 -19.67 54.24 -16.80
N LEU A 441 -19.49 53.47 -15.73
CA LEU A 441 -20.61 53.07 -14.86
C LEU A 441 -21.24 54.26 -14.13
N LYS A 442 -20.43 55.19 -13.62
CA LYS A 442 -20.94 56.41 -12.96
C LYS A 442 -21.74 57.31 -13.90
N SER A 443 -21.38 57.39 -15.19
CA SER A 443 -22.17 58.18 -16.16
C SER A 443 -23.52 57.51 -16.49
N LYS A 444 -23.55 56.17 -16.61
CA LYS A 444 -24.79 55.43 -16.86
C LYS A 444 -25.76 55.46 -15.67
N PHE A 445 -25.27 55.35 -14.43
CA PHE A 445 -26.13 55.44 -13.24
C PHE A 445 -26.77 56.83 -13.05
N LYS A 446 -26.09 57.90 -13.48
CA LYS A 446 -26.62 59.27 -13.42
C LYS A 446 -27.75 59.52 -14.43
N LEU A 447 -27.80 58.76 -15.53
CA LEU A 447 -28.86 58.80 -16.54
C LEU A 447 -30.13 58.04 -16.10
N VAL A 448 -29.97 56.93 -15.36
CA VAL A 448 -31.09 56.08 -14.91
C VAL A 448 -31.82 56.65 -13.68
N ALA A 449 -31.09 57.33 -12.79
CA ALA A 449 -31.67 57.92 -11.57
C ALA A 449 -32.65 59.09 -11.82
N ASN A 450 -32.64 59.69 -13.02
CA ASN A 450 -33.49 60.83 -13.36
C ASN A 450 -34.83 60.45 -14.02
N ALA A 451 -35.11 59.15 -14.22
CA ALA A 451 -36.20 58.71 -15.10
C ALA A 451 -37.39 57.98 -14.43
N ILE A 452 -37.34 57.55 -13.15
CA ILE A 452 -38.45 56.79 -12.52
C ILE A 452 -38.58 57.09 -11.02
N SER A 453 -39.81 57.43 -10.57
CA SER A 453 -40.16 57.64 -9.15
C SER A 453 -40.11 56.32 -8.35
N PRO A 454 -39.34 56.23 -7.24
CA PRO A 454 -39.14 54.99 -6.47
C PRO A 454 -40.40 54.37 -5.82
N LEU A 455 -41.48 55.15 -5.66
CA LEU A 455 -42.67 54.72 -4.93
C LEU A 455 -43.64 53.86 -5.77
N ALA A 456 -43.56 53.91 -7.10
CA ALA A 456 -44.41 53.10 -7.97
C ALA A 456 -43.94 51.63 -8.06
N TRP A 457 -42.63 51.39 -7.91
CA TRP A 457 -42.03 50.06 -8.05
C TRP A 457 -42.32 49.15 -6.84
N ILE A 458 -42.36 49.70 -5.63
CA ILE A 458 -42.57 48.94 -4.39
C ILE A 458 -44.01 48.39 -4.30
N ARG A 459 -45.02 49.15 -4.76
CA ARG A 459 -46.43 48.71 -4.72
C ARG A 459 -46.78 47.61 -5.73
N GLN A 460 -45.95 47.41 -6.75
CA GLN A 460 -46.18 46.38 -7.77
C GLN A 460 -45.63 45.00 -7.35
N MET A 461 -44.58 44.97 -6.51
CA MET A 461 -43.96 43.73 -6.03
C MET A 461 -44.78 43.00 -4.96
N ASP A 462 -45.50 43.71 -4.09
CA ASP A 462 -46.33 43.09 -3.04
C ASP A 462 -47.63 42.44 -3.55
N LYS A 463 -48.05 42.73 -4.79
CA LYS A 463 -49.25 42.14 -5.42
C LYS A 463 -48.97 40.84 -6.18
N GLU A 464 -47.71 40.56 -6.55
CA GLU A 464 -47.36 39.40 -7.40
C GLU A 464 -46.90 38.15 -6.61
N TYR A 465 -46.57 38.24 -5.31
CA TYR A 465 -46.01 37.11 -4.55
C TYR A 465 -46.50 37.00 -3.08
N PRO A 466 -47.66 36.38 -2.80
CA PRO A 466 -48.04 36.02 -1.43
C PRO A 466 -47.24 34.81 -0.91
N THR A 467 -46.64 34.93 0.28
CA THR A 467 -45.79 33.90 0.92
C THR A 467 -46.57 32.73 1.55
N PRO A 468 -46.27 31.45 1.24
CA PRO A 468 -46.77 30.29 2.00
C PRO A 468 -45.87 29.94 3.21
N GLY A 469 -46.49 29.52 4.31
CA GLY A 469 -45.89 29.34 5.64
C GLY A 469 -44.85 28.21 5.79
N VAL A 470 -43.85 28.46 6.64
CA VAL A 470 -42.72 27.58 6.94
C VAL A 470 -42.99 26.79 8.24
N ARG A 471 -42.87 25.45 8.19
CA ARG A 471 -42.74 24.61 9.41
C ARG A 471 -41.28 24.61 9.91
N PRO A 472 -41.02 24.62 11.22
CA PRO A 472 -39.66 24.69 11.77
C PRO A 472 -38.93 23.35 11.65
N THR A 473 -37.68 23.40 11.18
CA THR A 473 -36.69 22.31 11.29
C THR A 473 -35.86 22.48 12.56
N PRO A 474 -35.46 21.40 13.24
CA PRO A 474 -34.69 21.50 14.48
C PRO A 474 -33.24 21.97 14.25
N PRO A 475 -32.60 22.65 15.22
CA PRO A 475 -31.32 23.31 15.04
C PRO A 475 -30.15 22.32 14.93
N ARG A 476 -29.23 22.58 14.00
CA ARG A 476 -27.93 21.91 13.92
C ARG A 476 -27.04 22.32 15.11
N PRO A 477 -26.25 21.40 15.70
CA PRO A 477 -25.33 21.74 16.78
C PRO A 477 -24.22 22.68 16.28
N GLY A 478 -23.99 23.76 17.04
CA GLY A 478 -23.02 24.80 16.74
C GLY A 478 -21.55 24.34 16.77
N PRO A 479 -20.63 25.16 16.25
CA PRO A 479 -19.20 24.84 16.23
C PRO A 479 -18.64 24.76 17.67
N ARG A 480 -17.85 23.72 17.94
CA ARG A 480 -17.15 23.56 19.24
C ARG A 480 -16.22 24.74 19.50
N PRO A 481 -16.09 25.21 20.75
CA PRO A 481 -15.17 26.29 21.10
C PRO A 481 -13.70 25.89 20.86
N MET A 482 -12.92 26.85 20.36
CA MET A 482 -11.47 26.76 20.19
C MET A 482 -10.78 26.58 21.55
N ARG A 483 -9.71 25.76 21.59
CA ARG A 483 -8.90 25.58 22.80
C ARG A 483 -8.06 26.84 23.08
N PRO A 484 -7.67 27.12 24.33
CA PRO A 484 -6.97 28.35 24.74
C PRO A 484 -5.53 28.56 24.21
N THR A 485 -5.10 27.88 23.15
CA THR A 485 -3.73 28.03 22.60
C THR A 485 -3.67 28.81 21.29
N ASP A 486 -4.79 29.31 20.78
CA ASP A 486 -4.86 30.17 19.58
C ASP A 486 -4.88 31.67 19.92
N GLN A 487 -4.11 32.11 20.93
CA GLN A 487 -3.74 33.53 21.00
C GLN A 487 -2.75 33.82 19.86
N ILE A 488 -3.17 34.66 18.91
CA ILE A 488 -2.31 35.20 17.86
C ILE A 488 -1.33 36.16 18.54
N VAL A 489 -0.18 35.63 18.96
CA VAL A 489 1.00 36.43 19.22
C VAL A 489 1.61 36.77 17.86
N ASP A 490 1.83 38.04 17.59
CA ASP A 490 2.52 38.51 16.40
C ASP A 490 4.00 38.07 16.47
N VAL A 491 4.29 36.87 15.97
CA VAL A 491 5.64 36.28 16.03
C VAL A 491 6.37 36.51 14.71
N ARG A 492 7.52 37.18 14.80
CA ARG A 492 8.46 37.39 13.69
C ARG A 492 8.65 36.11 12.85
N PRO A 493 8.76 36.20 11.51
CA PRO A 493 9.05 35.04 10.66
C PRO A 493 10.33 34.32 11.08
N LEU A 494 10.22 33.01 11.36
CA LEU A 494 11.36 32.15 11.71
C LEU A 494 12.31 32.02 10.51
N GLN A 495 13.59 32.28 10.71
CA GLN A 495 14.65 32.02 9.74
C GLN A 495 15.31 30.66 10.02
N PRO A 496 15.97 30.03 9.02
CA PRO A 496 16.63 28.73 9.21
C PRO A 496 17.64 28.69 10.38
N ARG A 497 18.29 29.83 10.68
CA ARG A 497 19.27 29.95 11.76
C ARG A 497 18.64 29.92 13.16
N ASP A 498 17.35 30.26 13.25
CA ASP A 498 16.58 30.37 14.49
C ASP A 498 15.97 29.01 14.93
N ILE A 499 16.27 27.93 14.19
CA ILE A 499 15.76 26.60 14.48
C ILE A 499 16.65 25.94 15.54
N SER A 500 16.13 25.79 16.75
CA SER A 500 16.79 25.09 17.86
C SER A 500 15.94 23.99 18.49
N SER A 501 14.67 23.85 18.10
CA SER A 501 13.77 22.82 18.62
C SER A 501 12.89 22.19 17.54
N ARG A 502 12.33 21.01 17.86
CA ARG A 502 11.31 20.37 17.02
C ARG A 502 10.08 21.27 16.80
N GLN A 503 9.76 22.12 17.77
CA GLN A 503 8.65 23.06 17.70
C GLN A 503 8.94 24.18 16.71
N ASP A 504 10.16 24.71 16.68
CA ASP A 504 10.60 25.70 15.69
C ASP A 504 10.61 25.12 14.28
N CYS A 505 11.01 23.85 14.14
CA CYS A 505 10.91 23.14 12.86
C CYS A 505 9.47 23.02 12.36
N TRP A 506 8.54 22.68 13.24
CA TRP A 506 7.14 22.62 12.88
C TRP A 506 6.61 24.00 12.47
N ARG A 507 6.93 25.06 13.22
CA ARG A 507 6.53 26.44 12.90
C ARG A 507 7.13 26.92 11.58
N TYR A 508 8.43 26.72 11.37
CA TYR A 508 9.14 27.10 10.15
C TYR A 508 8.57 26.40 8.92
N THR A 509 8.41 25.07 8.98
CA THR A 509 7.88 24.30 7.84
C THR A 509 6.41 24.60 7.56
N LYS A 510 5.61 24.87 8.59
CA LYS A 510 4.22 25.33 8.45
C LYS A 510 4.17 26.72 7.79
N GLN A 511 5.03 27.65 8.19
CA GLN A 511 5.10 28.98 7.62
C GLN A 511 5.49 28.96 6.13
N GLN A 512 6.52 28.20 5.76
CA GLN A 512 6.95 28.08 4.37
C GLN A 512 5.89 27.39 3.50
N ARG A 513 5.25 26.35 4.02
CA ARG A 513 4.14 25.68 3.34
C ARG A 513 2.95 26.63 3.13
N SER A 514 2.62 27.46 4.12
CA SER A 514 1.54 28.44 3.98
C SER A 514 1.84 29.43 2.86
N LYS A 515 3.04 30.01 2.84
CA LYS A 515 3.46 30.96 1.79
C LYS A 515 3.36 30.36 0.39
N ASP A 516 3.81 29.11 0.21
CA ASP A 516 3.68 28.43 -1.07
C ASP A 516 2.22 28.11 -1.41
N MET A 517 1.43 27.66 -0.43
CA MET A 517 0.00 27.38 -0.62
C MET A 517 -0.77 28.62 -1.05
N ASP A 518 -0.51 29.77 -0.42
CA ASP A 518 -1.14 31.05 -0.74
C ASP A 518 -0.80 31.47 -2.18
N PHE A 519 0.46 31.31 -2.59
CA PHE A 519 0.88 31.58 -3.97
C PHE A 519 0.11 30.72 -4.99
N TYR A 520 0.03 29.41 -4.76
CA TYR A 520 -0.70 28.52 -5.68
C TYR A 520 -2.21 28.73 -5.61
N MET A 521 -2.76 29.12 -4.46
CA MET A 521 -4.19 29.45 -4.29
C MET A 521 -4.55 30.70 -5.10
N GLN A 522 -3.73 31.75 -5.04
CA GLN A 522 -3.91 32.93 -5.88
C GLN A 522 -3.78 32.60 -7.38
N LYS A 523 -2.92 31.64 -7.75
CA LYS A 523 -2.81 31.16 -9.15
C LYS A 523 -4.02 30.32 -9.55
N TYR A 524 -4.60 29.55 -8.63
CA TYR A 524 -5.82 28.80 -8.85
C TYR A 524 -7.02 29.73 -9.04
N GLN A 525 -7.22 30.71 -8.14
CA GLN A 525 -8.25 31.74 -8.27
C GLN A 525 -8.13 32.51 -9.60
N ARG A 526 -6.91 32.87 -10.01
CA ARG A 526 -6.67 33.49 -11.33
C ARG A 526 -7.07 32.60 -12.52
N ARG A 527 -6.89 31.28 -12.39
CA ARG A 527 -7.26 30.31 -13.44
C ARG A 527 -8.77 30.10 -13.50
N VAL A 528 -9.43 29.93 -12.35
CA VAL A 528 -10.89 29.83 -12.23
C VAL A 528 -11.59 31.10 -12.68
N GLY A 529 -11.06 32.28 -12.31
CA GLY A 529 -11.61 33.56 -12.75
C GLY A 529 -11.60 33.74 -14.27
N ARG A 530 -10.63 33.14 -14.98
CA ARG A 530 -10.59 33.15 -16.46
C ARG A 530 -11.61 32.22 -17.11
N CYS A 531 -12.11 31.21 -16.38
CA CYS A 531 -13.21 30.38 -16.87
C CYS A 531 -14.53 31.14 -16.95
N HIS A 532 -14.70 32.21 -16.16
CA HIS A 532 -15.93 33.00 -16.14
C HIS A 532 -15.90 34.13 -17.18
N SER A 533 -14.79 34.30 -17.91
CA SER A 533 -14.56 35.40 -18.85
C SER A 533 -14.20 34.92 -20.26
N GLY A 534 -14.42 33.65 -20.59
CA GLY A 534 -14.08 33.07 -21.89
C GLY A 534 -15.24 32.27 -22.48
N GLU A 535 -15.19 32.01 -23.79
CA GLU A 535 -16.23 31.32 -24.59
C GLU A 535 -16.38 29.81 -24.32
N VAL A 536 -15.63 29.26 -23.35
CA VAL A 536 -15.68 27.84 -22.99
C VAL A 536 -16.68 27.63 -21.85
N ALA A 537 -17.44 26.53 -21.87
CA ALA A 537 -18.33 26.14 -20.79
C ALA A 537 -17.62 26.22 -19.41
N VAL A 538 -18.20 27.02 -18.51
CA VAL A 538 -17.61 27.42 -17.22
C VAL A 538 -17.30 26.20 -16.35
N GLY A 539 -18.18 25.20 -16.32
CA GLY A 539 -18.05 23.98 -15.52
C GLY A 539 -16.78 23.14 -15.83
N PRO A 540 -16.59 22.68 -17.08
CA PRO A 540 -15.40 21.91 -17.47
C PRO A 540 -14.07 22.65 -17.24
N CYS A 541 -14.05 23.97 -17.46
CA CYS A 541 -12.86 24.79 -17.23
C CYS A 541 -12.50 24.88 -15.73
N ILE A 542 -13.49 25.08 -14.86
CA ILE A 542 -13.29 25.09 -13.39
C ILE A 542 -12.80 23.72 -12.92
N SER A 543 -13.42 22.64 -13.39
CA SER A 543 -13.03 21.27 -13.04
C SER A 543 -11.57 20.95 -13.41
N LYS A 544 -11.13 21.34 -14.61
CA LYS A 544 -9.73 21.21 -15.05
C LYS A 544 -8.76 21.95 -14.13
N HIS A 545 -9.12 23.15 -13.69
CA HIS A 545 -8.27 23.95 -12.80
C HIS A 545 -8.30 23.44 -11.35
N GLN A 546 -9.42 22.89 -10.89
CA GLN A 546 -9.53 22.21 -9.60
C GLN A 546 -8.63 20.95 -9.59
N GLY A 547 -8.60 20.18 -10.68
CA GLY A 547 -7.67 19.05 -10.84
C GLY A 547 -6.19 19.49 -10.79
N TRP A 548 -5.85 20.60 -11.44
CA TRP A 548 -4.51 21.19 -11.34
C TRP A 548 -4.18 21.65 -9.91
N TRP A 549 -5.11 22.30 -9.21
CA TRP A 549 -4.94 22.75 -7.83
C TRP A 549 -4.70 21.58 -6.88
N ASN A 550 -5.51 20.52 -6.98
CA ASN A 550 -5.34 19.29 -6.23
C ASN A 550 -3.95 18.66 -6.46
N LYS A 551 -3.45 18.69 -7.72
CA LYS A 551 -2.09 18.21 -8.05
C LYS A 551 -1.00 19.05 -7.39
N GLN A 552 -1.13 20.38 -7.32
CA GLN A 552 -0.17 21.24 -6.62
C GLN A 552 -0.20 21.02 -5.10
N GLN A 553 -1.39 20.88 -4.51
CA GLN A 553 -1.54 20.56 -3.09
C GLN A 553 -0.85 19.24 -2.73
N ARG A 554 -1.02 18.18 -3.55
CA ARG A 554 -0.34 16.89 -3.37
C ARG A 554 1.18 17.03 -3.45
N LYS A 555 1.69 17.78 -4.43
CA LYS A 555 3.15 18.06 -4.57
C LYS A 555 3.72 18.79 -3.36
N LEU A 556 3.04 19.84 -2.88
CA LEU A 556 3.46 20.60 -1.69
C LEU A 556 3.43 19.73 -0.43
N ARG A 557 2.37 18.93 -0.23
CA ARG A 557 2.29 18.00 0.92
C ARG A 557 3.47 17.03 0.94
N LYS A 558 3.78 16.40 -0.20
CA LYS A 558 4.91 15.44 -0.31
C LYS A 558 6.26 16.12 -0.04
N LYS A 559 6.45 17.33 -0.55
CA LYS A 559 7.69 18.10 -0.37
C LYS A 559 7.88 18.56 1.07
N TYR A 560 6.86 19.17 1.68
CA TYR A 560 6.95 19.68 3.05
C TYR A 560 6.96 18.58 4.11
N LYS A 561 6.47 17.38 3.80
CA LYS A 561 6.70 16.18 4.63
C LYS A 561 8.20 15.86 4.71
N LYS A 562 8.90 15.80 3.57
CA LYS A 562 10.36 15.58 3.51
C LYS A 562 11.14 16.68 4.23
N LEU A 563 10.75 17.94 4.06
CA LEU A 563 11.39 19.07 4.74
C LEU A 563 11.20 19.00 6.27
N MET A 564 10.01 18.62 6.73
CA MET A 564 9.72 18.48 8.16
C MET A 564 10.49 17.33 8.80
N GLU A 565 10.64 16.20 8.10
CA GLU A 565 11.47 15.08 8.55
C GLU A 565 12.95 15.48 8.66
N ALA A 566 13.50 16.14 7.64
CA ALA A 566 14.89 16.64 7.65
C ALA A 566 15.12 17.71 8.73
N CYS A 567 14.16 18.63 8.91
CA CYS A 567 14.26 19.67 9.93
C CYS A 567 14.25 19.08 11.34
N ARG A 568 13.33 18.14 11.64
CA ARG A 568 13.26 17.50 12.96
C ARG A 568 14.58 16.82 13.32
N GLN A 569 15.19 16.12 12.37
CA GLN A 569 16.49 15.49 12.57
C GLN A 569 17.60 16.53 12.84
N TYR A 570 17.56 17.69 12.19
CA TYR A 570 18.49 18.78 12.46
C TYR A 570 18.27 19.41 13.86
N ALA A 571 17.03 19.57 14.29
CA ALA A 571 16.69 20.11 15.60
C ALA A 571 17.00 19.13 16.75
N ASP A 572 16.99 17.82 16.50
CA ASP A 572 17.39 16.81 17.50
C ASP A 572 18.92 16.70 17.68
N MET A 573 19.69 17.38 16.83
CA MET A 573 21.16 17.39 16.85
C MET A 573 21.76 18.66 17.46
N ARG A 574 20.97 19.72 17.62
CA ARG A 574 21.30 20.91 18.42
C ARG A 574 20.78 20.70 19.83
#